data_AF-A0A842HBG6-F1
#
_entry.id   AF-A0A842HBG6-F1
#
_cell.length_a   1.000
_cell.length_b   1.000
_cell.length_c   1.000
_cell.angle_alpha   90.00
_cell.angle_beta   90.00
_cell.angle_gamma   90.00
#
_symmetry.space_group_name_H-M   'P 1'
#
loop_
_entity.id
_entity.type
_entity.pdbx_description
1 polymer ?
#
loop_
_entity_poly.entity_id
_entity_poly.type
_entity_poly.pdbx_seq_one_letter_code
_entity_poly.pdbx_strand_id
1 'polypeptide(L)'
;MIETASDWPRKPDRQLEIAPPGHGWLLPILLEVESRCWGRWDHWTRTMEAGHILEDPIPRIEFEPMAPLPRKMHEKSLDCVSSYGGWQGWDSWRLFDYYLNWLLYGFGDSRQKEPPPEPAPGAFSRLYQVFCLEAMVAWPCDTFGELMAENRYGRGAGFFPTPEHVVEMMVQMTFPEGDDYRLKTVCDPCVGTGRMILHASNHSYRLYAQDINPTVIKACLVNGYCFAPWLVRPFPFLGDSSAQAVSEPETKLQSPEASMPRPD
;
A
#
# COMPACT_ATOMS: atom_id res chain seq x y z
N MET A 1 17.92 19.53 0.44
CA MET A 1 17.30 18.39 -0.26
C MET A 1 18.25 17.91 -1.35
N ILE A 2 18.53 16.61 -1.43
CA ILE A 2 19.36 16.05 -2.50
C ILE A 2 18.46 15.92 -3.73
N GLU A 3 18.46 16.93 -4.60
CA GLU A 3 17.64 16.93 -5.83
C GLU A 3 18.24 16.08 -6.96
N THR A 4 19.54 15.78 -6.91
CA THR A 4 20.25 15.11 -8.00
C THR A 4 21.25 14.08 -7.49
N ALA A 5 20.75 12.98 -6.91
CA ALA A 5 21.58 11.79 -6.75
C ALA A 5 21.68 11.06 -8.11
N SER A 6 22.53 11.58 -9.01
CA SER A 6 22.68 11.08 -10.39
C SER A 6 22.93 9.56 -10.41
N ASP A 7 23.69 9.06 -9.44
CA ASP A 7 24.14 7.67 -9.35
C ASP A 7 23.35 6.82 -8.33
N TRP A 8 22.24 7.36 -7.81
CA TRP A 8 21.37 6.65 -6.87
C TRP A 8 20.05 6.22 -7.52
N PRO A 9 19.53 5.01 -7.20
CA PRO A 9 20.20 3.99 -6.38
C PRO A 9 21.35 3.30 -7.13
N ARG A 10 22.36 2.87 -6.37
CA ARG A 10 23.57 2.23 -6.92
C ARG A 10 23.24 0.89 -7.57
N LYS A 11 24.04 0.46 -8.54
CA LYS A 11 23.93 -0.89 -9.11
C LYS A 11 24.26 -1.93 -8.03
N PRO A 12 23.42 -2.96 -7.80
CA PRO A 12 23.72 -3.97 -6.80
C PRO A 12 24.86 -4.87 -7.23
N ASP A 13 25.63 -5.33 -6.26
CA ASP A 13 26.55 -6.44 -6.43
C ASP A 13 25.76 -7.75 -6.50
N ARG A 14 25.91 -8.48 -7.61
CA ARG A 14 25.21 -9.76 -7.85
C ARG A 14 25.88 -10.94 -7.14
N GLN A 15 27.12 -10.77 -6.69
CA GLN A 15 27.87 -11.80 -5.96
C GLN A 15 27.64 -11.70 -4.46
N LEU A 16 27.13 -10.58 -3.97
CA LEU A 16 26.80 -10.40 -2.57
C LEU A 16 25.51 -11.16 -2.23
N GLU A 17 25.64 -12.16 -1.36
CA GLU A 17 24.51 -12.87 -0.78
C GLU A 17 24.19 -12.32 0.60
N ILE A 18 22.92 -11.96 0.80
CA ILE A 18 22.39 -11.46 2.07
C ILE A 18 21.38 -12.49 2.52
N ALA A 19 21.67 -13.14 3.65
CA ALA A 19 20.68 -13.99 4.30
C ALA A 19 19.45 -13.14 4.64
N PRO A 20 18.21 -13.57 4.32
CA PRO A 20 17.02 -12.82 4.65
C PRO A 20 17.01 -12.51 6.16
N PRO A 21 17.02 -11.24 6.57
CA PRO A 21 16.76 -10.91 7.95
C PRO A 21 15.36 -11.42 8.35
N GLY A 22 15.14 -11.63 9.64
CA GLY A 22 13.87 -12.15 10.16
C GLY A 22 12.67 -11.27 9.80
N HIS A 23 11.47 -11.83 9.88
CA HIS A 23 10.20 -11.12 9.67
C HIS A 23 10.15 -9.83 10.50
N GLY A 24 9.78 -8.70 9.89
CA GLY A 24 9.73 -7.42 10.59
C GLY A 24 11.03 -6.62 10.65
N TRP A 25 12.10 -7.05 9.98
CA TRP A 25 13.41 -6.38 10.03
C TRP A 25 13.41 -4.91 9.59
N LEU A 26 12.48 -4.50 8.74
CA LEU A 26 12.37 -3.15 8.20
C LEU A 26 11.50 -2.26 9.10
N LEU A 27 10.71 -2.84 10.00
CA LEU A 27 9.80 -2.09 10.87
C LEU A 27 10.53 -1.10 11.81
N PRO A 28 11.64 -1.43 12.49
CA PRO A 28 12.35 -0.45 13.30
C PRO A 28 12.86 0.75 12.48
N ILE A 29 13.29 0.51 11.24
CA ILE A 29 13.75 1.55 10.32
C ILE A 29 12.55 2.42 9.90
N LEU A 30 11.41 1.81 9.58
CA LEU A 30 10.17 2.51 9.28
C LEU A 30 9.78 3.47 10.40
N LEU A 31 9.75 2.99 11.65
CA LEU A 31 9.37 3.79 12.81
C LEU A 31 10.33 4.97 13.02
N GLU A 32 11.64 4.74 12.90
CA GLU A 32 12.63 5.81 13.04
C GLU A 32 12.48 6.89 11.96
N VAL A 33 12.31 6.49 10.70
CA VAL A 33 12.17 7.43 9.59
C VAL A 33 10.86 8.20 9.67
N GLU A 34 9.76 7.50 9.92
CA GLU A 34 8.42 8.09 9.94
C GLU A 34 8.25 9.09 11.09
N SER A 35 8.84 8.81 12.27
CA SER A 35 8.88 9.75 13.41
C SER A 35 9.52 11.10 13.04
N ARG A 36 10.50 11.10 12.12
CA ARG A 36 11.20 12.31 11.66
C ARG A 36 10.49 13.03 10.52
N CYS A 37 9.57 12.36 9.83
CA CYS A 37 8.87 12.90 8.67
C CYS A 37 7.46 13.37 9.03
N TRP A 38 6.62 12.47 9.55
CA TRP A 38 5.17 12.71 9.67
C TRP A 38 4.62 12.45 11.08
N GLY A 39 5.31 11.64 11.90
CA GLY A 39 4.94 11.40 13.30
C GLY A 39 3.61 10.67 13.52
N ARG A 40 3.08 9.98 12.49
CA ARG A 40 1.84 9.20 12.59
C ARG A 40 2.02 7.92 13.39
N TRP A 41 3.16 7.24 13.29
CA TRP A 41 3.45 6.09 14.16
C TRP A 41 3.67 6.52 15.61
N ASP A 42 4.28 7.67 15.85
CA ASP A 42 4.41 8.24 17.20
C ASP A 42 3.02 8.58 17.78
N HIS A 43 2.19 9.24 16.99
CA HIS A 43 0.80 9.54 17.36
C HIS A 43 0.00 8.26 17.59
N TRP A 44 0.16 7.24 16.73
CA TRP A 44 -0.47 5.93 16.89
C TRP A 44 -0.02 5.26 18.19
N THR A 45 1.27 5.28 18.51
CA THR A 45 1.83 4.67 19.71
C THR A 45 1.27 5.33 20.97
N ARG A 46 1.31 6.67 21.05
CA ARG A 46 0.74 7.42 22.18
C ARG A 46 -0.76 7.17 22.34
N THR A 47 -1.50 7.14 21.23
CA THR A 47 -2.95 6.89 21.24
C THR A 47 -3.28 5.46 21.68
N MET A 48 -2.48 4.47 21.25
CA MET A 48 -2.58 3.08 21.71
C MET A 48 -2.29 2.97 23.21
N GLU A 49 -1.23 3.61 23.71
CA GLU A 49 -0.84 3.62 25.12
C GLU A 49 -1.90 4.28 26.01
N ALA A 50 -2.53 5.36 25.54
CA ALA A 50 -3.61 6.03 26.26
C ALA A 50 -4.90 5.20 26.31
N GLY A 51 -5.12 4.30 25.34
CA GLY A 51 -6.34 3.49 25.25
C GLY A 51 -7.60 4.30 24.88
N HIS A 52 -7.42 5.55 24.45
CA HIS A 52 -8.48 6.43 23.95
C HIS A 52 -7.90 7.42 22.93
N ILE A 53 -8.76 8.08 22.15
CA ILE A 53 -8.33 9.14 21.23
C ILE A 53 -7.76 10.31 22.02
N LEU A 54 -6.58 10.78 21.60
CA LEU A 54 -5.94 11.95 22.19
C LEU A 54 -6.60 13.25 21.74
N GLU A 55 -6.42 14.32 22.52
CA GLU A 55 -6.93 15.65 22.15
C GLU A 55 -6.14 16.28 20.98
N ASP A 56 -4.89 15.86 20.76
CA ASP A 56 -4.12 16.34 19.61
C ASP A 56 -4.71 15.87 18.28
N PRO A 57 -4.67 16.72 17.22
CA PRO A 57 -5.18 16.34 15.91
C PRO A 57 -4.33 15.22 15.30
N ILE A 58 -4.93 14.48 14.37
CA ILE A 58 -4.21 13.52 13.53
C ILE A 58 -3.08 14.28 12.79
N PRO A 59 -1.82 13.82 12.84
CA PRO A 59 -0.76 14.39 12.02
C PRO A 59 -1.12 14.28 10.54
N ARG A 60 -1.16 15.42 9.85
CA ARG A 60 -1.57 15.49 8.45
C ARG A 60 -0.39 15.30 7.50
N ILE A 61 -0.64 14.62 6.40
CA ILE A 61 0.29 14.48 5.28
C ILE A 61 -0.35 15.17 4.08
N GLU A 62 0.43 16.04 3.43
CA GLU A 62 0.11 16.58 2.12
C GLU A 62 0.69 15.62 1.08
N PHE A 63 -0.18 14.84 0.45
CA PHE A 63 0.27 13.86 -0.55
C PHE A 63 0.62 14.54 -1.88
N GLU A 64 1.72 14.12 -2.48
CA GLU A 64 2.21 14.65 -3.74
C GLU A 64 1.77 13.79 -4.92
N PRO A 65 1.39 14.41 -6.07
CA PRO A 65 0.98 13.65 -7.25
C PRO A 65 2.13 12.83 -7.86
N MET A 66 3.37 13.27 -7.69
CA MET A 66 4.54 12.58 -8.23
C MET A 66 5.83 13.02 -7.55
N ALA A 67 6.66 12.06 -7.16
CA ALA A 67 8.01 12.30 -6.69
C ALA A 67 9.04 11.54 -7.57
N PRO A 68 9.90 12.23 -8.35
CA PRO A 68 10.84 11.58 -9.26
C PRO A 68 11.85 10.66 -8.58
N LEU A 69 12.29 11.01 -7.37
CA LEU A 69 13.35 10.29 -6.66
C LEU A 69 12.86 8.91 -6.12
N PRO A 70 11.75 8.82 -5.34
CA PRO A 70 11.17 7.54 -4.97
C PRO A 70 10.81 6.70 -6.19
N ARG A 71 10.24 7.31 -7.23
CA ARG A 71 9.92 6.62 -8.47
C ARG A 71 11.14 5.93 -9.09
N LYS A 72 12.25 6.65 -9.27
CA LYS A 72 13.51 6.08 -9.79
C LYS A 72 14.00 4.92 -8.91
N MET A 73 13.85 5.03 -7.59
CA MET A 73 14.21 3.97 -6.66
C MET A 73 13.33 2.71 -6.82
N HIS A 74 12.02 2.87 -6.93
CA HIS A 74 11.10 1.74 -7.14
C HIS A 74 11.34 1.06 -8.50
N GLU A 75 11.52 1.82 -9.58
CA GLU A 75 11.85 1.27 -10.90
C GLU A 75 13.15 0.46 -10.86
N LYS A 76 14.19 0.97 -10.20
CA LYS A 76 15.46 0.25 -10.02
C LYS A 76 15.33 -0.98 -9.12
N SER A 77 14.54 -0.89 -8.06
CA SER A 77 14.25 -2.03 -7.18
C SER A 77 13.58 -3.15 -7.98
N LEU A 78 12.57 -2.84 -8.78
CA LEU A 78 11.90 -3.80 -9.65
C LEU A 78 12.83 -4.40 -10.72
N ASP A 79 13.70 -3.60 -11.34
CA ASP A 79 14.72 -4.10 -12.28
C ASP A 79 15.69 -5.09 -11.61
N CYS A 80 15.97 -4.91 -10.32
CA CYS A 80 16.86 -5.79 -9.56
C CYS A 80 16.22 -7.14 -9.23
N VAL A 81 14.90 -7.24 -9.25
CA VAL A 81 14.20 -8.50 -9.03
C VAL A 81 14.34 -9.43 -10.24
N SER A 82 14.38 -8.89 -11.46
CA SER A 82 14.43 -9.69 -12.69
C SER A 82 15.80 -10.32 -12.98
N SER A 83 15.81 -11.56 -13.51
CA SER A 83 17.02 -12.18 -14.10
C SER A 83 17.35 -11.66 -15.50
N TYR A 84 16.33 -11.40 -16.31
CA TYR A 84 16.45 -11.07 -17.74
C TYR A 84 15.40 -10.03 -18.15
N GLY A 85 15.82 -8.98 -18.86
CA GLY A 85 14.95 -7.84 -19.19
C GLY A 85 14.72 -6.90 -18.01
N GLY A 86 13.83 -5.92 -18.19
CA GLY A 86 13.43 -4.96 -17.15
C GLY A 86 12.02 -5.23 -16.61
N TRP A 87 11.63 -4.47 -15.61
CA TRP A 87 10.33 -4.63 -14.92
C TRP A 87 9.09 -4.42 -15.80
N GLN A 88 9.23 -3.82 -16.99
CA GLN A 88 8.17 -3.64 -17.98
C GLN A 88 7.97 -4.85 -18.92
N GLY A 89 8.68 -5.96 -18.68
CA GLY A 89 8.56 -7.19 -19.44
C GLY A 89 7.25 -7.97 -19.19
N TRP A 90 7.13 -9.13 -19.82
CA TRP A 90 5.92 -9.98 -19.73
C TRP A 90 5.62 -10.51 -18.32
N ASP A 91 6.64 -10.64 -17.47
CA ASP A 91 6.51 -11.15 -16.09
C ASP A 91 6.38 -10.02 -15.05
N SER A 92 6.10 -8.79 -15.50
CA SER A 92 6.09 -7.59 -14.65
C SER A 92 5.24 -7.72 -13.40
N TRP A 93 4.06 -8.32 -13.53
CA TRP A 93 3.11 -8.49 -12.44
C TRP A 93 3.67 -9.37 -11.31
N ARG A 94 4.36 -10.46 -11.65
CA ARG A 94 5.01 -11.33 -10.68
C ARG A 94 6.16 -10.61 -9.97
N LEU A 95 6.91 -9.77 -10.68
CA LEU A 95 7.98 -8.96 -10.08
C LEU A 95 7.42 -7.93 -9.08
N PHE A 96 6.32 -7.27 -9.43
CA PHE A 96 5.59 -6.39 -8.52
C PHE A 96 5.09 -7.13 -7.28
N ASP A 97 4.41 -8.27 -7.48
CA ASP A 97 3.86 -9.04 -6.37
C ASP A 97 4.97 -9.51 -5.41
N TYR A 98 6.10 -9.99 -5.95
CA TYR A 98 7.28 -10.33 -5.15
C TYR A 98 7.81 -9.13 -4.37
N TYR A 99 7.95 -7.97 -5.01
CA TYR A 99 8.47 -6.76 -4.36
C TYR A 99 7.55 -6.27 -3.23
N LEU A 100 6.23 -6.30 -3.43
CA LEU A 100 5.26 -5.95 -2.40
C LEU A 100 5.26 -6.96 -1.25
N ASN A 101 5.32 -8.27 -1.54
CA ASN A 101 5.47 -9.28 -0.49
C ASN A 101 6.80 -9.11 0.27
N TRP A 102 7.88 -8.72 -0.40
CA TRP A 102 9.17 -8.46 0.24
C TRP A 102 9.09 -7.30 1.24
N LEU A 103 8.40 -6.21 0.87
CA LEU A 103 8.13 -5.09 1.77
C LEU A 103 7.23 -5.49 2.93
N LEU A 104 6.15 -6.22 2.68
CA LEU A 104 5.23 -6.70 3.72
C LEU A 104 5.93 -7.65 4.71
N TYR A 105 6.80 -8.54 4.22
CA TYR A 105 7.67 -9.36 5.06
C TYR A 105 8.61 -8.49 5.90
N GLY A 106 9.23 -7.48 5.28
CA GLY A 106 10.08 -6.50 5.96
C GLY A 106 9.36 -5.72 7.05
N PHE A 107 8.12 -5.30 6.81
CA PHE A 107 7.29 -4.58 7.80
C PHE A 107 6.71 -5.46 8.89
N GLY A 108 6.88 -6.79 8.80
CA GLY A 108 6.34 -7.69 9.81
C GLY A 108 4.84 -7.92 9.65
N ASP A 109 4.34 -7.86 8.41
CA ASP A 109 2.92 -8.09 8.14
C ASP A 109 2.51 -9.53 8.43
N SER A 110 1.45 -9.70 9.22
CA SER A 110 0.98 -11.01 9.66
C SER A 110 0.52 -11.93 8.52
N ARG A 111 0.21 -11.39 7.34
CA ARG A 111 -0.19 -12.15 6.14
C ARG A 111 1.01 -12.65 5.35
N GLN A 112 2.20 -12.08 5.54
CA GLN A 112 3.44 -12.46 4.86
C GLN A 112 4.53 -12.81 5.89
N LYS A 113 4.37 -13.95 6.56
CA LYS A 113 5.26 -14.40 7.66
C LYS A 113 6.61 -14.93 7.19
N GLU A 114 6.64 -15.51 6.00
CA GLU A 114 7.83 -16.10 5.39
C GLU A 114 8.38 -15.21 4.28
N PRO A 115 9.69 -15.25 3.99
CA PRO A 115 10.24 -14.53 2.84
C PRO A 115 9.55 -15.03 1.55
N PRO A 116 9.14 -14.12 0.65
CA PRO A 116 8.50 -14.53 -0.59
C PRO A 116 9.46 -15.36 -1.46
N PRO A 117 8.96 -16.34 -2.24
CA PRO A 117 9.80 -17.14 -3.12
C PRO A 117 10.43 -16.24 -4.17
N GLU A 118 11.76 -16.31 -4.29
CA GLU A 118 12.49 -15.46 -5.23
C GLU A 118 12.11 -15.79 -6.68
N PRO A 119 11.80 -14.79 -7.52
CA PRO A 119 11.57 -15.03 -8.93
C PRO A 119 12.85 -15.33 -9.70
N ALA A 120 13.99 -14.97 -9.11
CA ALA A 120 15.33 -15.07 -9.65
C ALA A 120 16.33 -15.25 -8.49
N PRO A 121 17.34 -16.13 -8.61
CA PRO A 121 18.35 -16.29 -7.56
C PRO A 121 18.99 -14.96 -7.15
N GLY A 122 19.02 -14.69 -5.85
CA GLY A 122 19.60 -13.49 -5.25
C GLY A 122 18.75 -12.22 -5.40
N ALA A 123 17.47 -12.34 -5.77
CA ALA A 123 16.57 -11.20 -5.88
C ALA A 123 16.44 -10.45 -4.55
N PHE A 124 16.39 -11.17 -3.43
CA PHE A 124 16.34 -10.59 -2.09
C PHE A 124 17.57 -9.73 -1.82
N SER A 125 18.77 -10.30 -2.03
CA SER A 125 20.04 -9.61 -1.79
C SER A 125 20.20 -8.35 -2.63
N ARG A 126 19.72 -8.37 -3.88
CA ARG A 126 19.79 -7.19 -4.75
C ARG A 126 18.78 -6.12 -4.35
N LEU A 127 17.57 -6.50 -3.97
CA LEU A 127 16.58 -5.54 -3.42
C LEU A 127 17.12 -4.87 -2.16
N TYR A 128 17.66 -5.65 -1.23
CA TYR A 128 18.20 -5.15 0.03
C TYR A 128 19.30 -4.07 -0.17
N GLN A 129 20.09 -4.18 -1.24
CA GLN A 129 21.14 -3.20 -1.55
C GLN A 129 20.64 -1.89 -2.18
N VAL A 130 19.45 -1.92 -2.81
CA VAL A 130 18.96 -0.86 -3.72
C VAL A 130 17.78 -0.11 -3.12
N PHE A 131 16.91 -0.83 -2.41
CA PHE A 131 15.73 -0.26 -1.79
C PHE A 131 16.12 0.73 -0.69
N CYS A 132 15.38 1.82 -0.60
CA CYS A 132 15.57 2.84 0.42
C CYS A 132 14.22 3.29 0.95
N LEU A 133 13.95 2.91 2.19
CA LEU A 133 12.70 3.23 2.85
C LEU A 133 12.58 4.74 3.13
N GLU A 134 13.69 5.38 3.45
CA GLU A 134 13.79 6.81 3.74
C GLU A 134 13.22 7.63 2.58
N ALA A 135 13.60 7.30 1.34
CA ALA A 135 13.07 7.97 0.17
C ALA A 135 11.57 7.69 -0.03
N MET A 136 11.11 6.47 0.26
CA MET A 136 9.69 6.15 0.14
C MET A 136 8.85 6.93 1.16
N VAL A 137 9.31 7.07 2.40
CA VAL A 137 8.57 7.76 3.47
C VAL A 137 8.66 9.28 3.32
N ALA A 138 9.82 9.83 2.98
CA ALA A 138 10.03 11.29 2.93
C ALA A 138 9.25 12.00 1.80
N TRP A 139 8.77 11.27 0.80
CA TRP A 139 7.98 11.81 -0.32
C TRP A 139 6.64 11.05 -0.40
N PRO A 140 5.57 11.59 0.19
CA PRO A 140 4.33 10.89 0.40
C PRO A 140 3.52 10.87 -0.89
N CYS A 141 3.77 9.89 -1.74
CA CYS A 141 3.09 9.74 -3.02
C CYS A 141 2.76 8.27 -3.28
N ASP A 142 1.64 8.00 -3.93
CA ASP A 142 1.30 6.66 -4.38
C ASP A 142 2.07 6.29 -5.67
N THR A 143 3.37 6.03 -5.49
CA THR A 143 4.26 5.61 -6.57
C THR A 143 3.86 4.25 -7.13
N PHE A 144 3.32 3.35 -6.31
CA PHE A 144 2.87 2.04 -6.79
C PHE A 144 1.70 2.15 -7.75
N GLY A 145 0.74 3.04 -7.49
CA GLY A 145 -0.36 3.33 -8.41
C GLY A 145 0.16 3.81 -9.76
N GLU A 146 1.08 4.77 -9.78
CA GLU A 146 1.69 5.29 -11.03
C GLU A 146 2.40 4.18 -11.81
N LEU A 147 3.27 3.42 -11.15
CA LEU A 147 4.04 2.38 -11.81
C LEU A 147 3.16 1.23 -12.34
N MET A 148 2.09 0.86 -11.62
CA MET A 148 1.15 -0.15 -12.07
C MET A 148 0.29 0.33 -13.24
N ALA A 149 -0.18 1.58 -13.21
CA ALA A 149 -0.97 2.18 -14.29
C ALA A 149 -0.18 2.26 -15.61
N GLU A 150 1.12 2.49 -15.52
CA GLU A 150 2.00 2.51 -16.68
C GLU A 150 2.37 1.12 -17.19
N ASN A 151 2.36 0.12 -16.31
CA ASN A 151 2.69 -1.24 -16.70
C ASN A 151 1.67 -1.79 -17.70
N ARG A 152 2.16 -2.54 -18.70
CA ARG A 152 1.33 -3.19 -19.72
C ARG A 152 0.21 -4.04 -19.11
N TYR A 153 0.50 -4.74 -18.00
CA TYR A 153 -0.50 -5.53 -17.30
C TYR A 153 -1.57 -4.65 -16.64
N GLY A 154 -1.19 -3.58 -15.94
CA GLY A 154 -2.15 -2.66 -15.32
C GLY A 154 -3.06 -1.98 -16.33
N ARG A 155 -2.52 -1.57 -17.49
CA ARG A 155 -3.32 -1.08 -18.63
C ARG A 155 -4.28 -2.13 -19.16
N GLY A 156 -3.81 -3.38 -19.30
CA GLY A 156 -4.64 -4.51 -19.74
C GLY A 156 -5.72 -4.91 -18.74
N ALA A 157 -5.48 -4.70 -17.45
CA ALA A 157 -6.41 -4.97 -16.35
C ALA A 157 -7.37 -3.80 -16.07
N GLY A 158 -7.26 -2.69 -16.80
CA GLY A 158 -8.10 -1.51 -16.60
C GLY A 158 -7.84 -0.78 -15.28
N PHE A 159 -6.61 -0.86 -14.75
CA PHE A 159 -6.22 -0.13 -13.55
C PHE A 159 -5.91 1.34 -13.88
N PHE A 160 -6.72 2.25 -13.36
CA PHE A 160 -6.57 3.69 -13.54
C PHE A 160 -6.59 4.38 -12.16
N PRO A 161 -5.43 4.76 -11.61
CA PRO A 161 -5.42 5.44 -10.33
C PRO A 161 -6.08 6.80 -10.48
N THR A 162 -6.93 7.16 -9.52
CA THR A 162 -7.53 8.50 -9.49
C THR A 162 -6.42 9.54 -9.30
N PRO A 163 -6.37 10.62 -10.09
CA PRO A 163 -5.35 11.65 -9.92
C PRO A 163 -5.42 12.29 -8.53
N GLU A 164 -4.25 12.58 -7.92
CA GLU A 164 -4.13 13.03 -6.53
C GLU A 164 -5.02 14.24 -6.21
N HIS A 165 -5.05 15.24 -7.10
CA HIS A 165 -5.86 16.44 -6.92
C HIS A 165 -7.38 16.16 -6.95
N VAL A 166 -7.83 15.12 -7.67
CA VAL A 166 -9.25 14.73 -7.70
C VAL A 166 -9.58 14.03 -6.39
N VAL A 167 -8.67 13.18 -5.91
CA VAL A 167 -8.80 12.52 -4.61
C VAL A 167 -8.89 13.56 -3.49
N GLU A 168 -7.95 14.51 -3.43
CA GLU A 168 -7.95 15.57 -2.42
C GLU A 168 -9.26 16.38 -2.44
N MET A 169 -9.73 16.77 -3.63
CA MET A 169 -11.02 17.44 -3.79
C MET A 169 -12.19 16.60 -3.24
N MET A 170 -12.26 15.32 -3.60
CA MET A 170 -13.31 14.41 -3.13
C MET A 170 -13.28 14.22 -1.60
N VAL A 171 -12.08 14.15 -1.01
CA VAL A 171 -11.91 14.05 0.44
C VAL A 171 -12.36 15.35 1.11
N GLN A 172 -11.95 16.53 0.64
CA GLN A 172 -12.39 17.81 1.19
C GLN A 172 -13.91 17.99 1.14
N MET A 173 -14.58 17.46 0.11
CA MET A 173 -16.05 17.47 0.02
C MET A 173 -16.73 16.55 1.05
N THR A 174 -16.05 15.50 1.50
CA THR A 174 -16.59 14.52 2.47
C THR A 174 -16.21 14.82 3.92
N PHE A 175 -15.18 15.65 4.13
CA PHE A 175 -14.73 16.12 5.44
C PHE A 175 -14.72 17.66 5.51
N PRO A 176 -15.88 18.32 5.41
CA PRO A 176 -15.95 19.78 5.49
C PRO A 176 -15.43 20.30 6.84
N GLU A 177 -14.94 21.54 6.87
CA GLU A 177 -14.43 22.14 8.10
C GLU A 177 -15.53 22.28 9.18
N GLY A 178 -15.16 22.12 10.45
CA GLY A 178 -16.01 22.41 11.60
C GLY A 178 -16.49 21.19 12.41
N ASP A 179 -16.28 19.97 11.91
CA ASP A 179 -16.64 18.72 12.59
C ASP A 179 -15.41 17.89 13.00
N ASP A 180 -15.58 17.01 13.99
CA ASP A 180 -14.60 15.98 14.35
C ASP A 180 -14.95 14.64 13.69
N TYR A 181 -14.12 14.25 12.72
CA TYR A 181 -14.30 13.03 11.92
C TYR A 181 -13.47 11.85 12.39
N ARG A 182 -12.68 11.99 13.45
CA ARG A 182 -11.68 10.99 13.88
C ARG A 182 -12.29 9.60 14.15
N LEU A 183 -13.56 9.56 14.52
CA LEU A 183 -14.34 8.34 14.81
C LEU A 183 -15.32 7.91 13.71
N LYS A 184 -15.43 8.65 12.61
CA LYS A 184 -16.34 8.35 11.50
C LYS A 184 -15.74 7.25 10.63
N THR A 185 -16.54 6.29 10.21
CA THR A 185 -16.07 5.21 9.33
C THR A 185 -15.94 5.71 7.90
N VAL A 186 -14.85 5.31 7.23
CA VAL A 186 -14.61 5.57 5.81
C VAL A 186 -14.42 4.24 5.11
N CYS A 187 -15.13 4.02 4.00
CA CYS A 187 -15.00 2.80 3.21
C CYS A 187 -14.71 3.16 1.76
N ASP A 188 -13.64 2.57 1.21
CA ASP A 188 -13.38 2.55 -0.23
C ASP A 188 -13.52 1.11 -0.75
N PRO A 189 -14.62 0.77 -1.45
CA PRO A 189 -14.89 -0.58 -1.93
C PRO A 189 -14.07 -0.97 -3.17
N CYS A 190 -13.37 -0.02 -3.79
CA CYS A 190 -12.54 -0.20 -4.98
C CYS A 190 -11.21 0.55 -4.79
N VAL A 191 -10.53 0.25 -3.69
CA VAL A 191 -9.47 1.08 -3.13
C VAL A 191 -8.22 1.20 -4.01
N GLY A 192 -8.01 0.24 -4.92
CA GLY A 192 -6.79 0.15 -5.70
C GLY A 192 -5.56 0.14 -4.78
N THR A 193 -4.64 1.07 -5.03
CA THR A 193 -3.43 1.31 -4.22
C THR A 193 -3.64 2.23 -3.02
N GLY A 194 -4.85 2.74 -2.84
CA GLY A 194 -5.26 3.41 -1.60
C GLY A 194 -5.19 4.93 -1.57
N ARG A 195 -5.02 5.65 -2.69
CA ARG A 195 -4.98 7.13 -2.67
C ARG A 195 -6.12 7.74 -1.86
N MET A 196 -7.36 7.37 -2.16
CA MET A 196 -8.52 7.90 -1.44
C MET A 196 -8.47 7.61 0.07
N ILE A 197 -8.17 6.36 0.45
CA ILE A 197 -8.12 5.99 1.87
C ILE A 197 -6.94 6.62 2.60
N LEU A 198 -5.82 6.90 1.90
CA LEU A 198 -4.68 7.62 2.43
C LEU A 198 -5.02 9.10 2.68
N HIS A 199 -5.70 9.77 1.77
CA HIS A 199 -6.17 11.14 2.02
C HIS A 199 -7.20 11.17 3.16
N ALA A 200 -8.16 10.24 3.16
CA ALA A 200 -9.15 10.14 4.24
C ALA A 200 -8.51 9.86 5.61
N SER A 201 -7.32 9.23 5.64
CA SER A 201 -6.57 9.01 6.88
C SER A 201 -6.18 10.30 7.59
N ASN A 202 -6.07 11.44 6.90
CA ASN A 202 -5.88 12.76 7.52
C ASN A 202 -7.03 13.16 8.48
N HIS A 203 -8.17 12.49 8.39
CA HIS A 203 -9.41 12.88 9.06
C HIS A 203 -10.00 11.79 9.96
N SER A 204 -9.78 10.51 9.66
CA SER A 204 -10.37 9.39 10.39
C SER A 204 -9.38 8.25 10.68
N TYR A 205 -9.56 7.63 11.85
CA TYR A 205 -8.87 6.39 12.23
C TYR A 205 -9.56 5.12 11.71
N ARG A 206 -10.84 5.19 11.36
CA ARG A 206 -11.67 4.01 11.04
C ARG A 206 -11.78 3.83 9.53
N LEU A 207 -10.74 3.24 8.97
CA LEU A 207 -10.57 3.07 7.53
C LEU A 207 -10.84 1.62 7.10
N TYR A 208 -11.69 1.45 6.10
CA TYR A 208 -12.04 0.17 5.49
C TYR A 208 -11.76 0.23 3.99
N ALA A 209 -11.15 -0.81 3.46
CA ALA A 209 -10.63 -0.83 2.11
C ALA A 209 -10.85 -2.21 1.50
N GLN A 210 -11.39 -2.25 0.28
CA GLN A 210 -11.62 -3.47 -0.48
C GLN A 210 -11.22 -3.26 -1.94
N ASP A 211 -10.73 -4.32 -2.57
CA ASP A 211 -10.47 -4.39 -4.00
C ASP A 211 -10.53 -5.86 -4.42
N ILE A 212 -10.89 -6.10 -5.67
CA ILE A 212 -10.89 -7.44 -6.26
C ILE A 212 -9.48 -7.95 -6.52
N ASN A 213 -8.53 -7.05 -6.75
CA ASN A 213 -7.17 -7.38 -7.11
C ASN A 213 -6.27 -7.48 -5.86
N PRO A 214 -5.76 -8.66 -5.52
CA PRO A 214 -4.96 -8.84 -4.30
C PRO A 214 -3.62 -8.08 -4.34
N THR A 215 -3.03 -7.83 -5.50
CA THR A 215 -1.74 -7.13 -5.61
C THR A 215 -1.90 -5.64 -5.35
N VAL A 216 -3.00 -5.01 -5.79
CA VAL A 216 -3.25 -3.60 -5.45
C VAL A 216 -3.59 -3.45 -3.96
N ILE A 217 -4.27 -4.44 -3.36
CA ILE A 217 -4.40 -4.51 -1.89
C ILE A 217 -3.04 -4.56 -1.20
N LYS A 218 -2.08 -5.36 -1.67
CA LYS A 218 -0.73 -5.38 -1.10
C LYS A 218 -0.05 -4.01 -1.19
N ALA A 219 -0.20 -3.31 -2.31
CA ALA A 219 0.31 -1.95 -2.47
C ALA A 219 -0.39 -0.96 -1.52
N CYS A 220 -1.71 -1.05 -1.37
CA CYS A 220 -2.48 -0.26 -0.39
C CYS A 220 -1.99 -0.49 1.04
N LEU A 221 -1.68 -1.73 1.41
CA LEU A 221 -1.12 -2.06 2.72
C LEU A 221 0.28 -1.53 2.92
N VAL A 222 1.15 -1.66 1.90
CA VAL A 222 2.49 -1.09 1.91
C VAL A 222 2.43 0.44 2.09
N ASN A 223 1.56 1.12 1.34
CA ASN A 223 1.30 2.55 1.53
C ASN A 223 0.75 2.84 2.95
N GLY A 224 -0.12 1.98 3.47
CA GLY A 224 -0.65 2.07 4.84
C GLY A 224 0.42 1.98 5.92
N TYR A 225 1.41 1.09 5.78
CA TYR A 225 2.56 1.06 6.71
C TYR A 225 3.34 2.37 6.70
N CYS A 226 3.57 2.95 5.51
CA CYS A 226 4.37 4.16 5.38
C CYS A 226 3.62 5.42 5.84
N PHE A 227 2.30 5.47 5.62
CA PHE A 227 1.56 6.73 5.73
C PHE A 227 0.32 6.65 6.59
N ALA A 228 -0.28 5.49 6.89
CA ALA A 228 -1.53 5.42 7.65
C ALA A 228 -1.53 4.21 8.62
N PRO A 229 -0.83 4.31 9.78
CA PRO A 229 -0.68 3.20 10.72
C PRO A 229 -2.00 2.55 11.13
N TRP A 230 -3.04 3.34 11.37
CA TRP A 230 -4.38 2.85 11.75
C TRP A 230 -5.11 2.08 10.64
N LEU A 231 -4.67 2.14 9.38
CA LEU A 231 -5.15 1.27 8.30
C LEU A 231 -4.63 -0.17 8.46
N VAL A 232 -3.37 -0.32 8.88
CA VAL A 232 -2.67 -1.63 8.98
C VAL A 232 -2.62 -2.18 10.40
N ARG A 233 -2.84 -1.32 11.39
CA ARG A 233 -2.88 -1.60 12.83
C ARG A 233 -4.01 -0.76 13.45
N PRO A 234 -5.29 -1.11 13.21
CA PRO A 234 -6.41 -0.36 13.76
C PRO A 234 -6.39 -0.38 15.29
N PHE A 235 -6.85 0.70 15.92
CA PHE A 235 -6.96 0.81 17.37
C PHE A 235 -8.02 -0.19 17.90
N PRO A 236 -7.67 -1.18 18.73
CA PRO A 236 -8.62 -2.18 19.19
C PRO A 236 -9.77 -1.61 20.03
N PHE A 237 -9.52 -0.53 20.77
CA PHE A 237 -10.53 0.16 21.58
C PHE A 237 -11.57 0.93 20.74
N LEU A 238 -11.33 1.09 19.43
CA LEU A 238 -12.32 1.61 18.48
C LEU A 238 -13.18 0.50 17.87
N GLY A 239 -12.97 -0.76 18.27
CA GLY A 239 -13.70 -1.93 17.77
C GLY A 239 -15.22 -1.80 17.90
N ASP A 240 -15.92 -2.38 16.92
CA ASP A 240 -17.35 -2.16 16.69
C ASP A 240 -18.24 -2.59 17.86
N SER A 241 -19.06 -1.66 18.35
CA SER A 241 -20.43 -1.99 18.75
C SER A 241 -21.14 -2.60 17.53
N SER A 242 -21.13 -3.92 17.44
CA SER A 242 -21.84 -4.79 16.48
C SER A 242 -21.52 -4.62 14.98
N ALA A 243 -20.45 -5.28 14.51
CA ALA A 243 -20.53 -5.97 13.23
C ALA A 243 -21.27 -7.30 13.47
N GLN A 244 -22.61 -7.27 13.50
CA GLN A 244 -23.37 -8.50 13.26
C GLN A 244 -22.97 -8.95 11.86
N ALA A 245 -22.34 -10.12 11.76
CA ALA A 245 -22.09 -10.78 10.50
C ALA A 245 -23.41 -10.81 9.73
N VAL A 246 -23.51 -9.99 8.68
CA VAL A 246 -24.59 -10.10 7.72
C VAL A 246 -24.35 -11.43 7.02
N SER A 247 -25.14 -12.44 7.38
CA SER A 247 -25.15 -13.70 6.64
C SER A 247 -25.45 -13.39 5.18
N GLU A 248 -24.57 -13.81 4.28
CA GLU A 248 -24.81 -13.69 2.84
C GLU A 248 -26.18 -14.32 2.49
N PRO A 249 -27.02 -13.66 1.68
CA PRO A 249 -28.20 -14.33 1.14
C PRO A 249 -27.73 -15.46 0.21
N GLU A 250 -28.07 -16.70 0.57
CA GLU A 250 -27.88 -17.86 -0.30
C GLU A 250 -28.54 -17.59 -1.66
N THR A 251 -27.72 -17.28 -2.66
CA THR A 251 -28.20 -17.16 -4.03
C THR A 251 -28.40 -18.57 -4.57
N LYS A 252 -29.62 -19.10 -4.44
CA LYS A 252 -30.02 -20.32 -5.13
C LYS A 252 -29.96 -20.03 -6.63
N LEU A 253 -28.93 -20.52 -7.31
CA LEU A 253 -28.91 -20.65 -8.76
C LEU A 253 -30.13 -21.47 -9.18
N GLN A 254 -31.13 -20.82 -9.75
CA GLN A 254 -32.18 -21.50 -10.48
C GLN A 254 -31.56 -22.07 -11.75
N SER A 255 -31.57 -23.39 -11.86
CA SER A 255 -31.21 -24.11 -13.08
C SER A 255 -32.05 -23.60 -14.25
N PRO A 256 -31.48 -23.40 -15.44
CA PRO A 256 -32.24 -22.93 -16.60
C PRO A 256 -33.31 -23.96 -16.99
N GLU A 257 -34.56 -23.49 -17.07
CA GLU A 257 -35.69 -24.27 -17.56
C GLU A 257 -35.45 -24.77 -18.98
N ALA A 258 -35.80 -26.03 -19.20
CA ALA A 258 -35.64 -26.73 -20.46
C ALA A 258 -36.44 -26.07 -21.60
N SER A 259 -35.79 -26.00 -22.75
CA SER A 259 -36.25 -25.50 -24.05
C SER A 259 -37.71 -25.74 -24.39
N MET A 260 -38.42 -24.69 -24.81
CA MET A 260 -39.67 -24.80 -25.57
C MET A 260 -39.41 -25.33 -26.99
N PRO A 261 -40.31 -26.18 -27.55
CA PRO A 261 -40.18 -26.69 -28.92
C PRO A 261 -40.53 -25.61 -29.95
N ARG A 262 -39.82 -25.62 -31.08
CA ARG A 262 -40.10 -24.74 -32.23
C ARG A 262 -41.36 -25.21 -32.96
N PRO A 263 -42.25 -24.30 -33.40
CA PRO A 263 -43.33 -24.65 -34.29
C PRO A 263 -42.84 -24.79 -35.74
N ASP A 264 -43.47 -25.73 -36.46
CA ASP A 264 -43.29 -26.03 -37.89
C ASP A 264 -43.68 -24.87 -38.82
#